data_AF-A0A1Y3ELN4-F1
#
_entry.id   AF-A0A1Y3ELN4-F1
#
_cell.length_a   1.000
_cell.length_b   1.000
_cell.length_c   1.000
_cell.angle_alpha   90.00
_cell.angle_beta   90.00
_cell.angle_gamma   90.00
#
_symmetry.space_group_name_H-M   'P 1'
#
loop_
_entity.id
_entity.type
_entity.pdbx_description
1 polymer ?
#
loop_
_entity_poly.entity_id
_entity_poly.type
_entity_poly.pdbx_seq_one_letter_code
_entity_poly.pdbx_strand_id
1 'polypeptide(L)'
;MNLLSYRRTFFHGDGPSQFPLCSDASMFDDVNIEMHSTEEGELSEELVNLLEKQSHVRLNDKTAVNNFRNAIKYAQKTKHIDTNNIQPMQALFAGMHLHLRNDDKENFLGCRNEETLLNASKTSNGYFISPLANMTSEK
;
A
#
# COMPACT_ATOMS: atom_id res chain seq x y z
N MET A 1 29.33 -29.49 12.58
CA MET A 1 27.96 -28.93 12.44
C MET A 1 28.04 -27.78 11.46
N ASN A 2 27.57 -27.97 10.23
CA ASN A 2 27.66 -26.96 9.18
C ASN A 2 26.44 -26.03 9.26
N LEU A 3 26.68 -24.76 9.61
CA LEU A 3 25.72 -23.69 9.34
C LEU A 3 25.67 -23.49 7.82
N LEU A 4 24.62 -24.01 7.18
CA LEU A 4 24.24 -23.56 5.84
C LEU A 4 23.74 -22.13 5.98
N SER A 5 24.61 -21.17 5.67
CA SER A 5 24.23 -19.77 5.56
C SER A 5 23.23 -19.64 4.42
N TYR A 6 22.02 -19.19 4.75
CA TYR A 6 21.03 -18.79 3.75
C TYR A 6 21.58 -17.55 3.03
N ARG A 7 22.30 -17.76 1.93
CA ARG A 7 22.64 -16.69 1.00
C ARG A 7 21.33 -16.20 0.39
N ARG A 8 20.86 -15.02 0.81
CA ARG A 8 20.07 -14.16 -0.07
C ARG A 8 20.86 -14.04 -1.37
N THR A 9 20.41 -14.72 -2.41
CA THR A 9 20.72 -14.31 -3.76
C THR A 9 19.99 -12.98 -3.97
N PHE A 10 20.65 -11.90 -3.56
CA PHE A 10 20.43 -10.61 -4.21
C PHE A 10 20.45 -10.89 -5.70
N PHE A 11 19.48 -10.34 -6.45
CA PHE A 11 19.48 -10.35 -7.90
C PHE A 11 20.89 -10.02 -8.41
N HIS A 12 21.69 -11.04 -8.74
CA HIS A 12 23.05 -10.85 -9.23
C HIS A 12 22.92 -10.74 -10.75
N GLY A 13 22.84 -9.50 -11.22
CA GLY A 13 22.83 -9.19 -12.65
C GLY A 13 22.87 -7.68 -12.91
N ASP A 14 22.06 -6.92 -12.19
CA ASP A 14 21.98 -5.47 -12.39
C ASP A 14 22.61 -4.77 -11.19
N GLY A 15 23.47 -3.79 -11.47
CA GLY A 15 24.19 -2.99 -10.46
C GLY A 15 23.26 -2.26 -9.47
N PRO A 16 23.82 -1.35 -8.63
CA PRO A 16 22.98 -0.58 -7.70
C PRO A 16 21.80 0.02 -8.45
N SER A 17 20.60 -0.08 -7.85
CA SER A 17 19.38 0.37 -8.51
C SER A 17 19.57 1.79 -9.00
N GLN A 18 19.50 2.00 -10.32
CA GLN A 18 19.68 3.31 -10.95
C GLN A 18 18.49 4.24 -10.71
N PHE A 19 17.53 3.85 -9.86
CA PHE A 19 16.44 4.73 -9.48
C PHE A 19 17.05 5.96 -8.78
N PRO A 20 16.81 7.17 -9.29
CA PRO A 20 17.17 8.36 -8.56
C PRO A 20 16.44 8.31 -7.22
N LEU A 21 17.20 8.23 -6.13
CA LEU A 21 16.66 8.49 -4.80
C LEU A 21 16.16 9.93 -4.84
N CYS A 22 14.84 10.11 -4.84
CA CYS A 22 14.25 11.42 -4.69
C CYS A 22 14.62 11.91 -3.28
N SER A 23 15.69 12.69 -3.18
CA SER A 23 16.22 13.23 -1.93
C SER A 23 15.43 14.43 -1.43
N ASP A 24 14.47 14.91 -2.22
CA ASP A 24 13.82 16.18 -2.01
C ASP A 24 12.45 15.98 -1.36
N ALA A 25 12.43 16.01 -0.02
CA ALA A 25 11.19 16.01 0.77
C ALA A 25 10.42 17.35 0.65
N SER A 26 11.02 18.37 0.03
CA SER A 26 10.42 19.70 -0.13
C SER A 26 9.16 19.71 -1.01
N MET A 27 8.93 18.65 -1.80
CA MET A 27 7.73 18.52 -2.64
C MET A 27 6.42 18.42 -1.83
N PHE A 28 6.50 18.17 -0.52
CA PHE A 28 5.35 18.09 0.38
C PHE A 28 5.17 19.36 1.25
N ASP A 29 6.04 20.35 1.15
CA ASP A 29 5.95 21.57 1.98
C ASP A 29 4.77 22.49 1.55
N ASP A 30 4.28 22.33 0.32
CA ASP A 30 3.15 23.10 -0.23
C ASP A 30 1.76 22.63 0.28
N VAL A 31 1.69 21.62 1.14
CA VAL A 31 0.41 21.09 1.67
C VAL A 31 -0.29 22.08 2.62
N ASN A 32 0.42 23.12 3.11
CA ASN A 32 -0.11 24.11 4.06
C ASN A 32 -0.71 25.37 3.42
N ILE A 33 -0.97 25.40 2.10
CA ILE A 33 -1.65 26.55 1.48
C ILE A 33 -3.11 26.57 1.96
N GLU A 34 -3.44 27.54 2.82
CA GLU A 34 -4.81 27.81 3.29
C GLU A 34 -5.75 27.92 2.08
N MET A 35 -6.61 26.93 1.94
CA MET A 35 -7.37 26.72 0.73
C MET A 35 -8.78 27.27 0.91
N HIS A 36 -9.02 28.49 0.43
CA HIS A 36 -10.34 29.15 0.47
C HIS A 36 -11.47 28.21 0.05
N SER A 37 -12.48 28.09 0.91
CA SER A 37 -13.63 27.18 0.81
C SER A 37 -14.52 27.54 -0.37
N THR A 38 -14.41 26.78 -1.45
CA THR A 38 -15.49 26.62 -2.43
C THR A 38 -16.35 25.48 -1.92
N GLU A 39 -17.65 25.70 -1.83
CA GLU A 39 -18.59 24.77 -1.21
C GLU A 39 -18.54 23.39 -1.90
N GLU A 40 -17.96 22.42 -1.21
CA GLU A 40 -17.91 21.02 -1.59
C GLU A 40 -18.77 20.23 -0.62
N GLY A 41 -19.58 19.31 -1.17
CA GLY A 41 -20.57 18.56 -0.41
C GLY A 41 -19.97 17.89 0.82
N GLU A 42 -20.64 18.03 1.96
CA GLU A 42 -20.22 17.37 3.19
C GLU A 42 -20.10 15.86 2.98
N LEU A 43 -18.98 15.28 3.39
CA LEU A 43 -18.84 13.83 3.50
C LEU A 43 -19.87 13.31 4.49
N SER A 44 -20.81 12.50 4.01
CA SER A 44 -21.81 11.89 4.87
C SER A 44 -21.14 10.97 5.89
N GLU A 45 -21.72 10.89 7.09
CA GLU A 45 -21.25 9.98 8.13
C GLU A 45 -21.28 8.51 7.67
N GLU A 46 -22.27 8.15 6.85
CA GLU A 46 -22.37 6.83 6.22
C GLU A 46 -21.16 6.53 5.33
N LEU A 47 -20.72 7.50 4.52
CA LEU A 47 -19.55 7.34 3.66
C LEU A 47 -18.27 7.20 4.48
N VAL A 48 -18.10 8.00 5.53
CA VAL A 48 -16.93 7.91 6.43
C VAL A 48 -16.89 6.53 7.11
N ASN A 49 -18.04 6.04 7.59
CA ASN A 49 -18.15 4.71 8.19
C ASN A 49 -17.84 3.59 7.19
N LEU A 50 -18.29 3.72 5.93
CA LEU A 50 -17.99 2.75 4.89
C LEU A 50 -16.49 2.72 4.56
N LEU A 51 -15.87 3.89 4.45
CA LEU A 51 -14.43 4.01 4.20
C LEU A 51 -13.59 3.45 5.35
N GLU A 52 -14.00 3.68 6.60
CA GLU A 52 -13.34 3.11 7.79
C GLU A 52 -13.41 1.57 7.77
N LYS A 53 -14.57 0.99 7.43
CA LYS A 53 -14.73 -0.46 7.30
C LYS A 53 -13.86 -1.06 6.19
N GLN A 54 -13.79 -0.41 5.03
CA GLN A 54 -13.07 -0.93 3.86
C GLN A 54 -11.55 -0.78 4.00
N SER A 55 -11.10 0.32 4.59
CA SER A 55 -9.67 0.58 4.81
C SER A 55 -9.13 -0.07 6.08
N HIS A 56 -10.00 -0.45 7.01
CA HIS A 56 -9.66 -0.82 8.39
C HIS A 56 -8.87 0.27 9.13
N VAL A 57 -9.02 1.53 8.72
CA VAL A 57 -8.42 2.71 9.36
C VAL A 57 -9.50 3.49 10.09
N ARG A 58 -9.21 3.92 11.32
CA ARG A 58 -10.13 4.77 12.10
C ARG A 58 -10.23 6.16 11.47
N LEU A 59 -11.42 6.54 11.04
CA LEU A 59 -11.72 7.83 10.41
C LEU A 59 -12.68 8.69 11.23
N ASN A 60 -13.05 8.25 12.42
CA ASN A 60 -13.95 8.94 13.34
C ASN A 60 -13.37 10.20 14.01
N ASP A 61 -12.09 10.55 13.78
CA ASP A 61 -11.50 11.79 14.26
C ASP A 61 -11.78 12.96 13.30
N LYS A 62 -12.16 14.12 13.86
CA LYS A 62 -12.46 15.33 13.09
C LYS A 62 -11.25 15.78 12.26
N THR A 63 -10.03 15.61 12.77
CA THR A 63 -8.80 15.96 12.05
C THR A 63 -8.61 15.06 10.83
N ALA A 64 -8.83 13.75 10.99
CA ALA A 64 -8.72 12.78 9.90
C ALA A 64 -9.72 13.08 8.77
N VAL A 65 -10.98 13.36 9.12
CA VAL A 65 -12.00 13.75 8.14
C VAL A 65 -11.63 15.06 7.44
N ASN A 66 -11.11 16.05 8.16
CA ASN A 66 -10.69 17.32 7.57
C ASN A 66 -9.52 17.14 6.57
N ASN A 67 -8.51 16.34 6.94
CA ASN A 67 -7.39 16.04 6.05
C ASN A 67 -7.85 15.30 4.79
N PHE A 68 -8.81 14.37 4.94
CA PHE A 68 -9.39 13.66 3.81
C PHE A 68 -10.14 14.60 2.86
N ARG A 69 -10.90 15.57 3.39
CA ARG A 69 -11.53 16.62 2.57
C ARG A 69 -10.50 17.45 1.81
N ASN A 70 -9.43 17.87 2.47
CA ASN A 70 -8.36 18.63 1.83
C ASN A 70 -7.69 17.85 0.70
N ALA A 71 -7.46 16.54 0.89
CA ALA A 71 -6.91 15.66 -0.14
C ALA A 71 -7.86 15.52 -1.35
N ILE A 72 -9.17 15.36 -1.11
CA ILE A 72 -10.19 15.32 -2.17
C ILE A 72 -10.18 16.63 -2.98
N LYS A 73 -10.20 17.77 -2.29
CA LYS A 73 -10.19 19.08 -2.92
C LYS A 73 -8.90 19.33 -3.72
N TYR A 74 -7.76 18.86 -3.21
CA TYR A 74 -6.51 18.86 -3.96
C TYR A 74 -6.61 18.00 -5.23
N ALA A 75 -7.13 16.77 -5.12
CA ALA A 75 -7.29 15.86 -6.26
C ALA A 75 -8.28 16.39 -7.31
N GLN A 76 -9.33 17.11 -6.90
CA GLN A 76 -10.30 17.73 -7.81
C GLN A 76 -9.66 18.74 -8.75
N LYS A 77 -8.51 19.33 -8.38
CA LYS A 77 -7.75 20.17 -9.30
C LYS A 77 -7.36 19.43 -10.57
N THR A 78 -7.26 18.10 -10.59
CA THR A 78 -6.92 17.36 -11.83
C THR A 78 -8.05 17.31 -12.86
N LYS A 79 -9.30 17.64 -12.50
CA LYS A 79 -10.47 17.51 -13.38
C LYS A 79 -10.46 18.45 -14.60
N HIS A 80 -9.70 19.54 -14.57
CA HIS A 80 -9.59 20.46 -15.71
C HIS A 80 -8.65 19.95 -16.82
N ILE A 81 -7.91 18.87 -16.57
CA ILE A 81 -6.96 18.29 -17.51
C ILE A 81 -7.77 17.45 -18.52
N ASP A 82 -7.69 17.80 -19.80
CA ASP A 82 -8.30 17.01 -20.87
C ASP A 82 -7.55 15.67 -21.02
N THR A 83 -8.30 14.58 -20.82
CA THR A 83 -7.79 13.20 -20.94
C THR A 83 -8.50 12.43 -22.06
N ASN A 84 -9.24 13.13 -22.93
CA ASN A 84 -9.89 12.51 -24.07
C ASN A 84 -8.88 11.83 -24.99
N ASN A 85 -9.19 10.59 -25.39
CA ASN A 85 -8.34 9.76 -26.25
C ASN A 85 -6.93 9.45 -25.68
N ILE A 86 -6.70 9.69 -24.39
CA ILE A 86 -5.47 9.29 -23.70
C ILE A 86 -5.65 7.91 -23.08
N GLN A 87 -4.75 6.98 -23.36
CA GLN A 87 -4.74 5.66 -22.72
C GLN A 87 -4.12 5.78 -21.32
N PRO A 88 -4.76 5.26 -20.26
CA PRO A 88 -4.18 5.23 -18.93
C PRO A 88 -2.87 4.45 -18.91
N MET A 89 -1.84 4.99 -18.27
CA MET A 89 -0.59 4.28 -18.04
C MET A 89 -0.82 3.15 -17.01
N GLN A 90 -0.72 1.89 -17.44
CA GLN A 90 -0.90 0.72 -16.56
C GLN A 90 0.38 0.33 -15.82
N ALA A 91 1.54 0.42 -16.48
CA ALA A 91 2.85 0.16 -15.90
C ALA A 91 3.89 1.01 -16.62
N LEU A 92 4.88 1.53 -15.89
CA LEU A 92 5.99 2.31 -16.46
C LEU A 92 6.75 1.52 -17.55
N PHE A 93 6.77 0.20 -17.42
CA PHE A 93 7.49 -0.73 -18.28
C PHE A 93 6.57 -1.57 -19.17
N ALA A 94 5.47 -0.99 -19.66
CA ALA A 94 4.48 -1.70 -20.49
C ALA A 94 5.07 -2.34 -21.79
N GLY A 95 6.28 -1.95 -22.21
CA GLY A 95 7.01 -2.56 -23.34
C GLY A 95 8.06 -3.60 -22.96
N MET A 96 8.26 -3.89 -21.66
CA MET A 96 9.21 -4.91 -21.23
C MET A 96 8.58 -6.30 -21.35
N HIS A 97 9.39 -7.28 -21.77
CA HIS A 97 8.98 -8.67 -21.75
C HIS A 97 8.68 -9.11 -20.30
N LEU A 98 7.51 -9.71 -20.10
CA LEU A 98 7.16 -10.32 -18.82
C LEU A 98 8.15 -11.45 -18.53
N HIS A 99 8.96 -11.27 -17.48
CA HIS A 99 9.84 -12.32 -17.01
C HIS A 99 9.01 -13.39 -16.31
N LEU A 100 8.91 -14.56 -16.94
CA LEU A 100 8.27 -15.72 -16.34
C LEU A 100 9.26 -16.39 -15.37
N ARG A 101 8.74 -16.78 -14.20
CA ARG A 101 9.49 -17.61 -13.26
C ARG A 101 9.56 -19.04 -13.79
N ASN A 102 10.74 -19.65 -13.78
CA ASN A 102 10.91 -21.06 -14.14
C ASN A 102 10.19 -21.98 -13.13
N ASP A 103 9.56 -23.04 -13.63
CA ASP A 103 8.91 -24.07 -12.81
C ASP A 103 9.93 -25.12 -12.36
N ASP A 104 10.85 -24.73 -11.48
CA ASP A 104 11.88 -25.60 -10.91
C ASP A 104 11.69 -25.78 -9.40
N LYS A 105 12.20 -26.90 -8.85
CA LYS A 105 12.04 -27.26 -7.42
C LYS A 105 12.77 -26.31 -6.47
N GLU A 106 13.83 -25.63 -6.93
CA GLU A 106 14.62 -24.72 -6.10
C GLU A 106 13.84 -23.43 -5.79
N ASN A 107 13.00 -22.97 -6.74
CA ASN A 107 12.06 -21.88 -6.54
C ASN A 107 10.92 -22.20 -5.55
N PHE A 108 10.83 -23.44 -5.05
CA PHE A 108 9.86 -23.88 -4.03
C PHE A 108 10.51 -24.17 -2.67
N LEU A 109 11.77 -23.81 -2.47
CA LEU A 109 12.38 -23.81 -1.13
C LEU A 109 11.74 -22.68 -0.31
N GLY A 110 10.52 -22.94 0.18
CA GLY A 110 9.84 -22.08 1.14
C GLY A 110 10.68 -21.90 2.39
N CYS A 111 10.48 -20.79 3.09
CA CYS A 111 11.10 -20.55 4.39
C CYS A 111 10.73 -21.68 5.35
N ARG A 112 11.62 -22.00 6.30
CA ARG A 112 11.28 -22.94 7.38
C ARG A 112 10.10 -22.36 8.18
N ASN A 113 9.24 -23.22 8.74
CA ASN A 113 8.09 -22.77 9.54
C ASN A 113 8.51 -21.81 10.65
N GLU A 114 9.66 -22.05 11.28
CA GLU A 114 10.24 -21.19 12.32
C GLU A 114 10.59 -19.79 11.82
N GLU A 115 11.17 -19.69 10.61
CA GLU A 115 11.53 -18.40 9.98
C GLU A 115 10.28 -17.62 9.57
N THR A 116 9.24 -18.32 9.11
CA THR A 116 7.96 -17.73 8.68
C THR A 116 7.23 -17.06 9.84
N LEU A 117 7.33 -17.62 11.04
CA LEU A 117 6.62 -17.17 12.24
C LEU A 117 7.40 -16.16 13.08
N LEU A 118 8.64 -15.82 12.70
CA LEU A 118 9.54 -15.02 13.53
C LEU A 118 8.99 -13.62 13.86
N ASN A 119 8.29 -13.00 12.91
CA ASN A 119 7.70 -11.67 13.06
C ASN A 119 6.22 -11.70 13.52
N ALA A 120 5.67 -12.88 13.79
CA ALA A 120 4.28 -13.00 14.20
C ALA A 120 4.09 -12.42 15.61
N SER A 121 3.11 -11.54 15.78
CA SER A 121 2.79 -10.97 17.10
C SER A 121 2.35 -12.04 18.11
N LYS A 122 1.60 -13.06 17.65
CA LYS A 122 1.15 -14.18 18.47
C LYS A 122 1.15 -15.46 17.62
N THR A 123 1.58 -16.55 18.23
CA THR A 123 1.58 -17.88 17.62
C THR A 123 1.15 -18.94 18.62
N SER A 124 0.58 -20.04 18.13
CA SER A 124 0.43 -21.28 18.89
C SER A 124 0.51 -22.47 17.97
N ASN A 125 1.18 -23.53 18.43
CA ASN A 125 1.29 -24.80 17.72
C ASN A 125 1.73 -24.67 16.24
N GLY A 126 2.57 -23.69 15.93
CA GLY A 126 3.05 -23.46 14.56
C GLY A 126 2.09 -22.68 13.66
N TYR A 127 1.10 -22.00 14.22
CA TYR A 127 0.15 -21.16 13.48
C TYR A 127 0.15 -19.71 13.99
N PHE A 128 -0.20 -18.77 13.11
CA PHE A 128 -0.55 -17.41 13.51
C PHE A 128 -1.85 -17.42 14.30
N ILE A 129 -1.88 -16.73 15.44
CA ILE A 129 -3.14 -16.49 16.15
C ILE A 129 -3.56 -15.05 15.94
N SER A 130 -4.83 -14.89 15.58
CA SER A 130 -5.53 -13.61 15.67
C SER A 130 -6.68 -13.72 16.67
N PRO A 131 -7.06 -12.62 17.33
CA PRO A 131 -8.33 -12.57 18.06
C PRO A 131 -9.46 -13.03 17.14
N LEU A 132 -10.45 -13.73 17.70
CA LEU A 132 -11.67 -14.02 16.95
C LEU A 132 -12.28 -12.69 16.54
N ALA A 133 -12.16 -12.33 15.26
CA ALA A 133 -12.73 -11.10 14.74
C ALA A 133 -14.24 -11.12 14.97
N ASN A 134 -14.80 -9.94 15.19
CA ASN A 134 -16.21 -9.70 15.50
C ASN A 134 -17.11 -10.24 14.37
N MET A 135 -17.36 -11.54 14.35
CA MET A 135 -18.43 -12.16 13.56
C MET A 135 -19.70 -11.67 14.26
N THR A 136 -20.36 -10.65 13.72
CA THR A 136 -21.76 -10.43 14.08
C THR A 136 -22.48 -11.70 13.69
N SER A 137 -22.76 -12.54 14.69
CA SER A 137 -23.71 -13.63 14.55
C SER A 137 -25.03 -12.94 14.21
N GLU A 138 -25.35 -12.82 12.93
CA GLU A 138 -26.70 -12.51 12.51
C GLU A 138 -27.61 -13.52 13.21
N LYS A 139 -28.62 -12.99 13.90
CA LYS A 139 -29.57 -13.72 14.72
C LYS A 139 -30.92 -13.71 14.02
#